data_AF-X7Z9V7-F1
#
_entry.id   AF-X7Z9V7-F1
#
_cell.length_a   1.000
_cell.length_b   1.000
_cell.length_c   1.000
_cell.angle_alpha   90.00
_cell.angle_beta   90.00
_cell.angle_gamma   90.00
#
_symmetry.space_group_name_H-M   'P 1'
#
loop_
_entity.id
_entity.type
_entity.pdbx_description
1 polymer ?
#
loop_
_entity_poly.entity_id
_entity_poly.type
_entity_poly.pdbx_seq_one_letter_code
_entity_poly.pdbx_strand_id
1 'polypeptide(L)'
;MWLRIKGYNDQPDRVAFGDDAAVAGGLVGADADGPVFCGDAIADPLTGLEATRAVAQSLHRGGGELIELSLAAVAATYAALPLESSESSTPIAPPQPPPPSPPRHRWAPTTPRCVTSSPKGFAPHADPTRHHT
;
A
#
# COMPACT_ATOMS: atom_id res chain seq x y z
N MET A 1 10.52 14.90 -4.20
CA MET A 1 9.04 14.94 -4.18
C MET A 1 8.54 13.87 -3.24
N TRP A 2 7.34 14.05 -2.68
CA TRP A 2 6.69 13.05 -1.85
C TRP A 2 5.24 12.90 -2.30
N LEU A 3 4.78 11.67 -2.50
CA LEU A 3 3.38 11.35 -2.77
C LEU A 3 2.77 10.71 -1.53
N ARG A 4 1.63 11.25 -1.09
CA ARG A 4 0.83 10.72 0.01
C ARG A 4 -0.57 10.38 -0.51
N ILE A 5 -0.94 9.11 -0.44
CA ILE A 5 -2.30 8.64 -0.69
C ILE A 5 -2.96 8.40 0.66
N LYS A 6 -4.18 8.92 0.85
CA LYS A 6 -5.01 8.79 2.05
C LYS A 6 -6.37 8.21 1.69
N GLY A 7 -7.08 7.64 2.67
CA GLY A 7 -8.48 7.26 2.45
C GLY A 7 -9.37 8.48 2.19
N TYR A 8 -9.33 9.45 3.11
CA TYR A 8 -10.19 10.63 3.14
C TYR A 8 -9.37 11.93 3.32
N ASN A 9 -9.91 13.08 2.92
CA ASN A 9 -9.19 14.37 3.02
C ASN A 9 -8.97 14.81 4.47
N ASP A 10 -10.04 14.80 5.29
CA ASP A 10 -10.05 15.42 6.63
C ASP A 10 -10.18 14.39 7.77
N GLN A 11 -9.91 13.11 7.49
CA GLN A 11 -10.00 12.02 8.47
C GLN A 11 -8.72 11.16 8.41
N PRO A 12 -7.57 11.70 8.86
CA PRO A 12 -6.26 11.08 8.68
C PRO A 12 -6.11 9.73 9.39
N ASP A 13 -6.82 9.55 10.51
CA ASP A 13 -6.77 8.32 11.32
C ASP A 13 -7.83 7.29 10.91
N ARG A 14 -8.73 7.64 9.99
CA ARG A 14 -9.76 6.73 9.51
C ARG A 14 -9.19 5.87 8.38
N VAL A 15 -9.14 4.57 8.64
CA VAL A 15 -8.76 3.56 7.64
C VAL A 15 -9.80 3.52 6.51
N ALA A 16 -9.33 3.35 5.28
CA ALA A 16 -10.17 3.07 4.12
C ALA A 16 -9.51 1.98 3.28
N PHE A 17 -10.28 0.96 2.93
CA PHE A 17 -9.99 0.11 1.78
C PHE A 17 -10.61 0.74 0.51
N GLY A 18 -10.22 0.23 -0.67
CA GLY A 18 -10.73 0.74 -1.95
C GLY A 18 -12.26 0.80 -2.02
N ASP A 19 -12.96 -0.22 -1.51
CA ASP A 19 -14.43 -0.24 -1.49
C ASP A 19 -15.03 0.79 -0.52
N ASP A 20 -14.44 0.96 0.67
CA ASP A 20 -14.89 1.97 1.64
C ASP A 20 -14.83 3.38 1.03
N ALA A 21 -13.73 3.65 0.32
CA ALA A 21 -13.49 4.92 -0.34
C ALA A 21 -14.38 5.11 -1.57
N ALA A 22 -14.62 4.05 -2.35
CA ALA A 22 -15.55 4.09 -3.47
C ALA A 22 -16.96 4.46 -3.00
N VAL A 23 -17.46 3.81 -1.95
CA VAL A 23 -18.76 4.12 -1.33
C VAL A 23 -18.79 5.54 -0.79
N ALA A 24 -17.75 5.96 -0.06
CA ALA A 24 -17.69 7.31 0.51
C ALA A 24 -17.61 8.42 -0.56
N GLY A 25 -17.01 8.13 -1.72
CA GLY A 25 -17.01 9.01 -2.88
C GLY A 25 -18.27 8.91 -3.74
N GLY A 26 -19.19 7.99 -3.43
CA GLY A 26 -20.40 7.78 -4.23
C GLY A 26 -20.17 7.03 -5.55
N LEU A 27 -19.00 6.40 -5.75
CA LEU A 27 -18.70 5.57 -6.91
C LEU A 27 -19.26 4.16 -6.71
N VAL A 28 -20.59 4.07 -6.73
CA VAL A 28 -21.36 2.83 -6.60
C VAL A 28 -22.38 2.76 -7.74
N GLY A 29 -22.67 1.54 -8.19
CA GLY A 29 -23.77 1.26 -9.10
C GLY A 29 -25.09 1.14 -8.33
N ALA A 30 -26.18 0.95 -9.07
CA ALA A 30 -27.51 0.67 -8.52
C ALA A 30 -28.15 -0.50 -9.26
N ASP A 31 -28.74 -1.42 -8.51
CA ASP A 31 -29.63 -2.47 -9.01
C ASP A 31 -31.02 -2.39 -8.34
N ALA A 32 -31.87 -3.40 -8.55
CA ALA A 32 -33.21 -3.43 -7.97
C ALA A 32 -33.22 -3.59 -6.44
N ASP A 33 -32.16 -4.17 -5.87
CA ASP A 33 -32.04 -4.51 -4.46
C ASP A 33 -31.23 -3.46 -3.68
N GLY A 34 -30.50 -2.57 -4.36
CA GLY A 34 -29.85 -1.41 -3.77
C GLY A 34 -28.53 -1.00 -4.43
N PRO A 35 -27.64 -0.33 -3.68
CA PRO A 35 -26.32 0.04 -4.19
C PRO A 35 -25.43 -1.20 -4.34
N VAL A 36 -24.69 -1.26 -5.45
CA VAL A 36 -23.72 -2.32 -5.74
C VAL A 36 -22.34 -1.73 -6.01
N PHE A 37 -21.28 -2.48 -5.74
CA PHE A 37 -19.93 -2.02 -6.09
C PHE A 37 -19.76 -1.95 -7.60
N CYS A 38 -19.17 -0.86 -8.11
CA CYS A 38 -18.85 -0.72 -9.53
C CYS A 38 -17.76 -1.69 -10.01
N GLY A 39 -16.98 -2.23 -9.08
CA GLY A 39 -15.87 -3.16 -9.33
C GLY A 39 -15.12 -3.45 -8.03
N ASP A 40 -14.14 -4.35 -8.10
CA ASP A 40 -13.30 -4.74 -6.96
C ASP A 40 -12.36 -3.59 -6.57
N ALA A 41 -12.49 -3.08 -5.34
CA ALA A 41 -11.65 -2.04 -4.78
C ALA A 41 -11.40 -0.84 -5.72
N ILE A 42 -12.41 -0.45 -6.51
CA ILE A 42 -12.22 0.38 -7.73
C ILE A 42 -11.52 1.74 -7.47
N ALA A 43 -11.64 2.29 -6.26
CA ALA A 43 -10.95 3.53 -5.90
C ALA A 43 -9.42 3.38 -5.90
N ASP A 44 -8.87 2.19 -5.66
CA ASP A 44 -7.42 1.92 -5.60
C ASP A 44 -6.74 2.09 -6.97
N PRO A 45 -7.14 1.37 -8.05
CA PRO A 45 -6.52 1.55 -9.35
C PRO A 45 -6.77 2.95 -9.93
N LEU A 46 -7.95 3.55 -9.72
CA LEU A 46 -8.24 4.91 -10.18
C LEU A 46 -7.32 5.94 -9.52
N THR A 47 -7.14 5.86 -8.20
CA THR A 47 -6.24 6.75 -7.48
C THR A 47 -4.78 6.52 -7.86
N GLY A 48 -4.39 5.27 -8.16
CA GLY A 48 -3.05 4.97 -8.70
C GLY A 48 -2.78 5.65 -10.05
N LEU A 49 -3.76 5.70 -10.94
CA LEU A 49 -3.65 6.40 -12.22
C LEU A 49 -3.56 7.92 -12.04
N GLU A 50 -4.42 8.51 -11.19
CA GLU A 50 -4.35 9.94 -10.87
C GLU A 50 -3.04 10.32 -10.18
N ALA A 51 -2.54 9.46 -9.29
CA ALA A 51 -1.23 9.63 -8.65
C ALA A 51 -0.10 9.64 -9.67
N THR A 52 -0.13 8.71 -10.63
CA THR A 52 0.87 8.63 -11.69
C THR A 52 0.86 9.90 -12.55
N ARG A 53 -0.34 10.36 -12.95
CA ARG A 53 -0.52 11.62 -13.68
C ARG A 53 0.04 12.81 -12.89
N ALA A 54 -0.31 12.94 -11.61
CA ALA A 54 0.12 14.04 -10.76
C ALA A 54 1.66 14.06 -10.59
N VAL A 55 2.26 12.88 -10.36
CA VAL A 55 3.73 12.72 -10.26
C VAL A 55 4.42 13.11 -11.57
N ALA A 56 3.93 12.65 -12.73
CA ALA A 56 4.50 13.01 -14.02
C ALA A 56 4.46 14.53 -14.27
N GLN A 57 3.33 15.17 -13.95
CA GLN A 57 3.19 16.63 -14.06
C GLN A 57 4.11 17.37 -13.10
N SER A 58 4.28 16.87 -11.88
CA SER A 58 5.20 17.43 -10.89
C SER A 58 6.64 17.41 -11.36
N LEU A 59 7.10 16.26 -11.86
CA LEU A 59 8.44 16.10 -12.42
C LEU A 59 8.67 17.06 -13.59
N HIS A 60 7.66 17.25 -14.46
CA HIS A 60 7.75 18.19 -15.57
C HIS A 60 7.92 19.65 -15.11
N ARG A 61 7.38 20.02 -13.94
CA ARG A 61 7.53 21.35 -13.33
C ARG A 61 8.82 21.50 -12.48
N GLY A 62 9.68 20.48 -12.45
CA GLY A 62 10.92 20.48 -11.65
C GLY A 62 10.82 19.76 -10.30
N GLY A 63 9.63 19.27 -9.94
CA GLY A 63 9.39 18.48 -8.73
C GLY A 63 9.51 19.27 -7.42
N GLY A 64 9.89 18.59 -6.35
CA GLY A 64 10.12 19.22 -5.03
C GLY A 64 8.88 19.45 -4.17
N GLU A 65 7.69 19.07 -4.63
CA GLU A 65 6.43 19.26 -3.91
C GLU A 65 5.95 17.99 -3.16
N LEU A 66 5.02 18.21 -2.23
CA LEU A 66 4.18 17.19 -1.63
C LEU A 66 2.89 17.08 -2.44
N ILE A 67 2.60 15.90 -2.96
CA ILE A 67 1.35 15.58 -3.66
C ILE A 67 0.48 14.76 -2.71
N GLU A 68 -0.77 15.19 -2.52
CA GLU A 68 -1.74 14.47 -1.71
C GLU A 68 -2.97 14.09 -2.51
N LEU A 69 -3.37 12.83 -2.41
CA LEU A 69 -4.59 12.32 -3.02
C LEU A 69 -5.41 11.56 -1.98
N SER A 70 -6.74 11.70 -2.04
CA SER A 70 -7.68 10.90 -1.26
C SER A 70 -8.40 9.91 -2.18
N LEU A 71 -8.43 8.63 -1.78
CA LEU A 71 -9.18 7.59 -2.49
C LEU A 71 -10.65 8.03 -2.69
N ALA A 72 -11.31 8.52 -1.63
CA ALA A 72 -12.70 8.94 -1.69
C ALA A 72 -12.91 10.19 -2.56
N ALA A 73 -11.97 11.14 -2.53
CA ALA A 73 -12.06 12.32 -3.40
C ALA A 73 -11.89 11.95 -4.88
N VAL A 74 -10.95 11.05 -5.20
CA VAL A 74 -10.82 10.53 -6.57
C VAL A 74 -12.08 9.78 -6.98
N ALA A 75 -12.59 8.87 -6.15
CA ALA A 75 -13.84 8.18 -6.42
C ALA A 75 -15.00 9.15 -6.72
N ALA A 76 -15.13 10.24 -5.94
CA ALA A 76 -16.14 11.27 -6.19
C ALA A 76 -15.98 11.99 -7.54
N THR A 77 -14.74 12.23 -8.00
CA THR A 77 -14.54 12.81 -9.33
C THR A 77 -14.99 11.88 -10.46
N TYR A 78 -14.82 10.57 -10.30
CA TYR A 78 -15.28 9.58 -11.28
C TYR A 78 -16.80 9.35 -11.18
N ALA A 79 -17.37 9.39 -9.98
CA ALA A 79 -18.82 9.28 -9.77
C ALA A 79 -19.60 10.46 -10.39
N ALA A 80 -18.95 11.61 -10.55
CA ALA A 80 -19.54 12.78 -11.19
C ALA A 80 -19.55 12.73 -12.72
N LEU A 81 -18.92 11.72 -13.34
CA LEU A 81 -18.97 11.54 -14.79
C LEU A 81 -20.38 11.09 -15.24
N PRO A 82 -20.84 11.49 -16.43
CA PRO A 82 -22.08 10.97 -16.99
C PRO A 82 -22.04 9.44 -17.09
N LEU A 83 -23.15 8.80 -16.71
CA LEU A 83 -23.33 7.36 -16.90
C LEU A 83 -23.62 7.09 -18.37
N GLU A 84 -22.81 6.23 -18.98
CA GLU A 84 -22.97 5.77 -20.35
C GLU A 84 -23.41 4.31 -20.38
N SER A 85 -24.14 3.93 -21.43
CA SER A 85 -24.51 2.53 -21.63
C SER A 85 -23.28 1.71 -21.99
N SER A 86 -23.16 0.50 -21.43
CA SER A 86 -22.07 -0.42 -21.79
C SER A 86 -22.12 -0.74 -23.28
N GLU A 87 -21.02 -0.48 -24.00
CA GLU A 87 -20.86 -0.87 -25.42
C GLU A 87 -20.64 -2.39 -25.58
N SER A 88 -20.23 -3.07 -24.50
CA SER A 88 -20.03 -4.52 -24.48
C SER A 88 -21.35 -5.24 -24.21
N SER A 89 -21.72 -6.16 -25.10
CA SER A 89 -22.82 -7.12 -24.91
C SER A 89 -22.40 -8.36 -24.11
N THR A 90 -21.13 -8.45 -23.69
CA THR A 90 -20.64 -9.61 -22.93
C THR A 90 -21.09 -9.46 -21.48
N PRO A 91 -21.86 -10.42 -20.93
CA PRO A 91 -22.25 -10.38 -19.53
C PRO A 91 -21.01 -10.49 -18.64
N ILE A 92 -20.93 -9.63 -17.61
CA ILE A 92 -19.89 -9.73 -16.59
C ILE A 92 -20.08 -11.04 -15.84
N ALA A 93 -19.03 -11.87 -15.83
CA ALA A 93 -19.04 -13.09 -15.03
C ALA A 93 -19.03 -12.72 -13.54
N PRO A 94 -19.79 -13.42 -12.67
CA PRO A 94 -19.75 -13.18 -11.25
C PRO A 94 -18.32 -13.41 -10.71
N PRO A 95 -17.87 -12.62 -9.73
CA PRO A 95 -16.54 -12.78 -9.15
C PRO A 95 -16.37 -14.18 -8.58
N GLN A 96 -15.29 -14.86 -8.94
CA GLN A 96 -14.95 -16.16 -8.36
C GLN A 96 -14.08 -15.96 -7.13
N PRO A 97 -14.40 -16.60 -5.99
CA PRO A 97 -13.53 -16.53 -4.83
C PRO A 97 -12.16 -17.13 -5.16
N PRO A 98 -11.06 -16.53 -4.67
CA PRO A 98 -9.74 -17.10 -4.86
C PRO A 98 -9.67 -18.50 -4.24
N PRO A 99 -8.82 -19.40 -4.77
CA PRO A 99 -8.61 -20.69 -4.15
C PRO A 99 -8.14 -20.53 -2.69
N PRO A 100 -8.48 -21.47 -1.80
CA PRO A 100 -8.11 -21.38 -0.40
C PRO A 100 -6.60 -21.25 -0.24
N SER A 101 -6.17 -20.24 0.52
CA SER A 101 -4.75 -20.06 0.82
C SER A 101 -4.25 -21.18 1.74
N PRO A 102 -3.02 -21.68 1.55
CA PRO A 102 -2.41 -22.60 2.51
C PRO A 102 -2.31 -21.95 3.89
N PRO A 103 -2.27 -22.74 4.98
CA PRO A 103 -2.15 -22.20 6.32
C PRO A 103 -0.90 -21.33 6.43
N ARG A 104 -1.07 -20.07 6.86
CA ARG A 104 0.05 -19.16 7.07
C ARG A 104 0.98 -19.77 8.12
N HIS A 105 2.28 -19.83 7.82
CA HIS A 105 3.27 -20.17 8.83
C HIS A 105 3.14 -19.18 9.98
N ARG A 106 2.85 -19.69 11.18
CA ARG A 106 2.85 -18.88 12.40
C ARG A 106 4.25 -18.26 12.50
N TRP A 107 4.32 -16.93 12.50
CA TRP A 107 5.55 -16.23 12.82
C TRP A 107 6.01 -16.71 14.19
N ALA A 108 7.03 -17.56 14.22
CA ALA A 108 7.69 -17.94 15.46
C ALA A 108 8.59 -16.76 15.84
N PRO A 109 8.47 -16.16 17.03
CA PRO A 109 9.44 -15.19 17.48
C PRO A 109 10.80 -15.89 17.49
N THR A 110 11.73 -15.42 16.66
CA THR A 110 13.13 -15.85 16.71
C THR A 110 13.62 -15.44 18.09
N THR A 111 13.84 -16.39 18.99
CA THR A 111 14.58 -16.10 20.21
C THR A 111 15.98 -15.64 19.79
N PRO A 112 16.43 -14.44 20.18
CA PRO A 112 17.81 -14.06 19.91
C PRO A 112 18.71 -15.09 20.60
N ARG A 113 19.57 -15.76 19.81
CA ARG A 113 20.66 -16.55 20.40
C ARG A 113 21.46 -15.59 21.27
N CYS A 114 21.39 -15.78 22.58
CA CYS A 114 22.33 -15.18 23.50
C CYS A 114 23.71 -15.74 23.15
N VAL A 115 24.51 -14.96 22.42
CA VAL A 115 25.92 -15.28 22.17
C VAL A 115 26.65 -14.95 23.47
N THR A 116 26.82 -15.95 24.33
CA THR A 116 27.79 -15.82 25.43
C THR A 116 29.17 -15.76 24.78
N SER A 117 29.79 -14.59 24.76
CA SER A 117 31.19 -14.46 24.40
C SER A 117 32.04 -15.25 25.41
N SER A 118 32.70 -16.32 24.95
CA SER A 118 33.74 -16.97 25.74
C SER A 118 34.85 -15.95 26.07
N PRO A 119 35.35 -15.89 27.31
CA PRO A 119 36.47 -15.02 27.65
C PRO A 119 37.71 -15.48 26.88
N LYS A 120 38.24 -14.62 26.00
CA LYS A 120 39.55 -14.81 25.38
C LYS A 120 40.61 -14.86 26.48
N GLY A 121 41.24 -16.02 26.65
CA GLY A 121 42.41 -16.18 27.50
C GLY A 121 43.51 -15.22 27.05
N PHE A 122 43.97 -14.39 27.98
CA PHE A 122 45.11 -13.50 27.78
C PHE A 122 46.38 -14.34 28.00
N ALA A 123 47.10 -14.64 26.91
CA ALA A 123 48.42 -15.23 27.01
C ALA A 123 49.42 -14.13 27.42
N PRO A 124 50.29 -14.33 28.43
CA PRO A 124 51.28 -13.34 28.81
C PRO A 124 52.35 -13.17 27.73
N HIS A 125 52.60 -11.91 27.38
CA HIS A 125 53.64 -11.48 26.45
C HIS A 125 55.03 -11.77 27.04
N ALA A 126 55.84 -12.57 26.34
CA ALA A 126 57.23 -12.76 26.70
C ALA A 126 58.04 -11.48 26.40
N ASP A 127 58.87 -11.08 27.37
CA ASP A 127 59.75 -9.91 27.36
C ASP A 127 61.05 -10.22 26.58
N PRO A 128 61.42 -9.45 25.55
CA PRO A 128 62.59 -9.74 24.73
C PRO A 128 63.77 -8.83 25.08
N THR A 129 64.58 -9.16 26.09
CA THR A 129 65.97 -8.65 26.17
C THR A 129 66.87 -9.53 27.06
N ARG A 130 67.72 -10.38 26.45
CA ARG A 130 69.05 -10.71 26.99
C ARG A 130 70.03 -11.00 25.84
N HIS A 131 70.93 -10.05 25.62
CA HIS A 131 72.20 -10.25 24.92
C HIS A 131 73.30 -10.55 25.96
N HIS A 132 74.14 -11.54 25.63
CA HIS A 132 75.53 -11.81 26.01
C HIS A 132 76.04 -11.47 27.43
N THR A 133 76.55 -12.49 28.13
CA THR A 133 78.02 -12.75 28.15
C THR A 133 78.27 -14.24 28.34
#